data_AF-A0A1F7Q4P0-F1
#
_entry.id   AF-A0A1F7Q4P0-F1
#
_cell.length_a   1.000
_cell.length_b   1.000
_cell.length_c   1.000
_cell.angle_alpha   90.00
_cell.angle_beta   90.00
_cell.angle_gamma   90.00
#
_symmetry.space_group_name_H-M   'P 1'
#
loop_
_entity.id
_entity.type
_entity.pdbx_description
1 polymer ?
#
loop_
_entity_poly.entity_id
_entity_poly.type
_entity_poly.pdbx_seq_one_letter_code
_entity_poly.pdbx_strand_id
1 'polypeptide(L)' 'MSVRLSVSMNPEVADALKHIADKRGINATEATRRAIAWYKFFTDAQDEQKKVQLVDPKTGKVSEIVMLA' A
#
# COMPACT_ATOMS: atom_id res chain seq x y z
N MET A 1 6.18 -9.20 20.43
CA MET A 1 7.47 -9.70 19.90
C MET A 1 7.75 -9.01 18.57
N SER A 2 8.99 -8.61 18.29
CA SER A 2 9.40 -8.09 16.97
C SER A 2 10.19 -9.16 16.21
N VAL A 3 9.99 -9.23 14.90
CA VAL A 3 10.75 -10.09 13.97
C VAL A 3 11.59 -9.19 13.06
N ARG A 4 12.84 -9.56 12.79
CA ARG A 4 13.70 -8.85 11.83
C ARG A 4 13.38 -9.34 10.42
N LEU A 5 13.03 -8.42 9.53
CA LEU A 5 12.84 -8.68 8.10
C LEU A 5 14.11 -8.23 7.36
N SER A 6 14.67 -9.12 6.53
CA SER A 6 15.73 -8.81 5.57
C SER A 6 15.25 -9.22 4.20
N VAL A 7 15.19 -8.27 3.27
CA VAL A 7 14.66 -8.47 1.91
C VAL A 7 15.55 -7.72 0.91
N SER A 8 15.79 -8.33 -0.24
CA SER A 8 16.41 -7.64 -1.37
C SER A 8 15.37 -6.77 -2.05
N MET A 9 15.73 -5.52 -2.34
CA MET A 9 14.89 -4.57 -3.07
C MET A 9 15.69 -4.05 -4.26
N ASN A 10 15.04 -3.92 -5.41
CA ASN A 10 15.64 -3.17 -6.51
C ASN A 10 15.68 -1.66 -6.15
N PRO A 11 16.47 -0.84 -6.87
CA PRO A 11 16.58 0.59 -6.57
C PRO A 11 15.24 1.31 -6.61
N GLU A 12 14.37 0.98 -7.57
CA GLU A 12 13.06 1.60 -7.75
C GLU A 12 12.16 1.42 -6.51
N VAL A 13 12.08 0.20 -5.96
CA VAL A 13 11.28 -0.11 -4.77
C VAL A 13 11.88 0.58 -3.53
N ALA A 14 13.20 0.62 -3.41
CA ALA A 14 13.86 1.31 -2.32
C ALA A 14 13.58 2.83 -2.35
N ASP A 15 13.62 3.44 -3.53
CA ASP A 15 13.31 4.85 -3.73
C ASP A 15 11.83 5.15 -3.46
N ALA A 16 10.92 4.28 -3.91
CA ALA A 16 9.50 4.40 -3.62
C ALA A 16 9.22 4.34 -2.10
N LEU A 17 9.84 3.39 -1.40
CA LEU A 17 9.72 3.27 0.06
C LEU A 17 10.21 4.54 0.76
N LYS A 18 11.37 5.05 0.34
CA LYS A 18 11.95 6.29 0.88
C LYS A 18 11.03 7.49 0.63
N HIS A 19 10.53 7.65 -0.60
CA HIS A 19 9.62 8.74 -0.93
C HIS A 19 8.32 8.70 -0.11
N ILE A 20 7.74 7.52 0.09
CA ILE A 20 6.54 7.35 0.93
C ILE A 20 6.83 7.71 2.39
N ALA A 21 7.97 7.27 2.91
CA ALA A 21 8.41 7.54 4.28
C ALA A 21 8.61 9.05 4.50
N ASP A 22 9.36 9.71 3.61
CA ASP A 22 9.64 11.15 3.66
C ASP A 22 8.36 11.99 3.56
N LYS A 23 7.50 11.69 2.57
CA LYS A 23 6.22 12.39 2.36
C LYS A 23 5.31 12.33 3.58
N ARG A 24 5.40 11.26 4.37
CA ARG A 24 4.56 11.02 5.56
C ARG A 24 5.26 11.37 6.87
N GLY A 25 6.53 11.78 6.84
CA GLY A 25 7.32 12.07 8.04
C GLY A 25 7.51 10.85 8.96
N ILE A 26 7.64 9.65 8.38
CA ILE A 26 7.81 8.38 9.12
C ILE A 26 9.09 7.67 8.69
N ASN A 27 9.56 6.71 9.49
CA ASN A 27 10.72 5.90 9.11
C ASN A 27 10.33 4.75 8.17
N ALA A 28 11.35 4.13 7.54
CA ALA A 28 11.16 3.01 6.61
C ALA A 28 10.45 1.81 7.24
N THR A 29 10.72 1.49 8.51
CA THR A 29 10.03 0.38 9.20
C THR A 29 8.53 0.62 9.28
N GLU A 30 8.12 1.84 9.64
CA GLU A 30 6.72 2.20 9.75
C GLU A 30 6.05 2.31 8.39
N ALA A 31 6.75 2.83 7.38
CA ALA A 31 6.28 2.83 6.00
C ALA A 31 6.02 1.40 5.50
N THR A 32 6.94 0.46 5.74
CA THR A 32 6.76 -0.97 5.40
C THR A 32 5.58 -1.59 6.13
N ARG A 33 5.43 -1.36 7.45
CA ARG A 33 4.29 -1.87 8.22
C ARG A 33 2.96 -1.41 7.65
N ARG A 34 2.84 -0.12 7.30
CA ARG A 34 1.63 0.44 6.70
C ARG A 34 1.38 -0.14 5.32
N ALA A 35 2.41 -0.28 4.49
CA ALA A 35 2.27 -0.89 3.17
C ALA A 35 1.71 -2.32 3.25
N ILE A 36 2.22 -3.14 4.17
CA ILE A 36 1.71 -4.50 4.40
C ILE A 36 0.28 -4.49 4.94
N ALA A 37 -0.07 -3.55 5.83
CA ALA A 37 -1.44 -3.43 6.33
C ALA A 37 -2.43 -3.08 5.21
N TRP A 38 -2.06 -2.16 4.32
CA TRP A 38 -2.85 -1.84 3.12
C TRP A 38 -2.98 -3.04 2.19
N TYR A 39 -1.87 -3.73 1.91
CA TYR A 39 -1.87 -4.91 1.06
C TYR A 39 -2.83 -5.98 1.62
N LYS A 40 -2.72 -6.30 2.91
CA LYS A 40 -3.64 -7.23 3.58
C LYS A 40 -5.10 -6.78 3.47
N PHE A 41 -5.39 -5.51 3.74
CA PHE A 41 -6.76 -4.99 3.64
C PHE A 41 -7.36 -5.22 2.25
N PHE A 42 -6.58 -4.99 1.19
CA PHE A 42 -7.05 -5.21 -0.18
C PHE A 42 -7.20 -6.69 -0.52
N THR A 43 -6.26 -7.55 -0.08
CA THR A 43 -6.37 -9.00 -0.23
C THR A 43 -7.62 -9.54 0.48
N ASP A 44 -7.85 -9.15 1.73
CA ASP A 44 -9.03 -9.58 2.49
C ASP A 44 -10.33 -9.11 1.80
N ALA A 45 -10.37 -7.88 1.30
CA ALA A 45 -11.52 -7.36 0.55
C ALA A 45 -11.77 -8.15 -0.75
N GLN A 46 -10.72 -8.54 -1.46
CA GLN A 46 -10.82 -9.33 -2.68
C GLN A 46 -11.30 -10.77 -2.40
N ASP A 47 -10.79 -11.40 -1.34
CA ASP A 47 -11.20 -12.73 -0.90
C ASP A 47 -12.69 -12.75 -0.51
N GLU A 48 -13.18 -11.64 0.06
CA GLU A 48 -14.59 -11.42 0.37
C GLU A 48 -15.43 -10.95 -0.84
N GLN A 49 -14.86 -10.93 -2.05
CA GLN A 49 -15.49 -10.48 -3.29
C GLN A 49 -16.03 -9.04 -3.24
N LYS A 50 -15.45 -8.19 -2.36
CA LYS A 50 -15.78 -6.77 -2.27
C LYS A 50 -15.10 -5.98 -3.38
N LYS A 51 -15.70 -4.84 -3.71
CA LYS A 51 -15.15 -3.88 -4.67
C LYS A 51 -14.46 -2.73 -3.95
N VAL A 52 -13.27 -2.36 -4.42
CA VAL A 52 -12.56 -1.17 -3.96
C VAL A 52 -12.73 -0.07 -5.00
N GLN A 53 -13.23 1.09 -4.56
CA GLN A 53 -13.52 2.21 -5.44
C GLN A 53 -12.75 3.46 -5.01
N LEU A 54 -12.24 4.19 -5.99
CA LEU A 54 -11.73 5.55 -5.85
C LEU A 54 -12.83 6.52 -6.25
N VAL A 55 -13.14 7.46 -5.36
CA VAL A 55 -14.10 8.53 -5.61
C VAL A 55 -13.35 9.84 -5.72
N ASP A 56 -13.47 10.52 -6.85
CA ASP A 56 -13.01 11.90 -6.99
C ASP A 56 -14.05 12.84 -6.37
N PRO A 57 -13.75 13.51 -5.24
CA PRO A 57 -14.72 14.36 -4.57
C PRO A 57 -15.07 15.62 -5.35
N LYS A 58 -14.24 16.03 -6.33
CA LYS A 58 -14.47 17.25 -7.12
C LYS A 58 -15.40 16.99 -8.30
N THR A 59 -15.27 15.82 -8.92
CA THR A 59 -16.03 15.46 -10.14
C THR A 59 -17.15 14.46 -9.89
N GLY A 60 -17.15 13.80 -8.72
CA GLY A 60 -18.03 12.68 -8.41
C GLY A 60 -17.70 11.40 -9.17
N LYS A 61 -16.62 11.38 -9.97
CA LYS A 61 -16.23 10.21 -10.75
C LYS A 61 -15.83 9.07 -9.83
N VAL A 62 -16.43 7.91 -10.05
CA VAL A 62 -16.08 6.65 -9.38
C VAL A 62 -15.25 5.79 -10.33
N SER A 63 -14.14 5.23 -9.85
CA SER A 63 -13.29 4.30 -10.61
C SER A 63 -12.99 3.08 -9.74
N GLU A 64 -13.08 1.89 -10.32
CA GLU A 64 -12.82 0.63 -9.60
C GLU A 64 -11.32 0.31 -9.67
N ILE A 65 -10.73 -0.06 -8.52
CA ILE A 65 -9.37 -0.60 -8.49
C ILE A 65 -9.47 -2.08 -8.88
N VAL A 66 -8.92 -2.41 -10.04
CA VAL A 66 -8.78 -3.80 -10.49
C VAL A 66 -7.37 -4.26 -10.16
N MET A 67 -7.24 -5.14 -9.15
CA MET A 67 -5.98 -5.82 -8.86
C MET A 67 -5.88 -7.02 -9.79
N LEU A 68 -5.00 -6.95 -10.79
CA LEU A 68 -4.68 -8.09 -11.64
C LEU A 68 -3.80 -9.04 -10.82
N ALA A 69 -4.26 -10.29 -10.70
CA ALA A 69 -3.50 -11.38 -10.08
C ALA A 69 -2.32 -11.80 -10.97
#